data_AF-A0A3N7F2H9-F1
#
_entry.id   AF-A0A3N7F2H9-F1
#
_cell.length_a   1.000
_cell.length_b   1.000
_cell.length_c   1.000
_cell.angle_alpha   90.00
_cell.angle_beta   90.00
_cell.angle_gamma   90.00
#
_symmetry.space_group_name_H-M   'P 1'
#
loop_
_entity.id
_entity.type
_entity.pdbx_description
1 polymer ?
#
loop_
_entity_poly.entity_id
_entity_poly.type
_entity_poly.pdbx_seq_one_letter_code
_entity_poly.pdbx_strand_id
1 'polypeptide(L)'
;MGVGYPLDIVVCSALGADMYDCVYPTRTARFGTALVPEVCKNYTRAYIHCLVTKDAMGSQLLSYHNLYCMLPLQTKIIASFCEFCYIL
;
A
#
# COMPACT_ATOMS: atom_id res chain seq x y z
N MET A 1 12.21 -1.29 10.69
CA MET A 1 10.81 -1.37 11.18
C MET A 1 10.27 0.05 11.32
N GLY A 2 9.39 0.48 10.42
CA GLY A 2 9.00 1.89 10.22
C GLY A 2 9.08 2.37 8.76
N VAL A 3 9.36 1.47 7.81
CA VAL A 3 9.53 1.78 6.38
C VAL A 3 8.25 1.41 5.66
N GLY A 4 7.57 2.41 5.10
CA GLY A 4 6.25 2.24 4.52
C GLY A 4 5.97 3.01 3.24
N TYR A 5 6.90 3.85 2.82
CA TYR A 5 6.79 4.52 1.53
C TYR A 5 7.23 3.56 0.43
N PRO A 6 6.50 3.45 -0.70
CA PRO A 6 6.80 2.45 -1.73
C PRO A 6 8.22 2.58 -2.30
N LEU A 7 8.75 3.79 -2.41
CA LEU A 7 10.12 4.04 -2.88
C LEU A 7 11.15 3.48 -1.90
N ASP A 8 10.96 3.72 -0.60
CA ASP A 8 11.89 3.27 0.44
C ASP A 8 11.92 1.74 0.52
N ILE A 9 10.76 1.08 0.32
CA ILE A 9 10.68 -0.39 0.27
C ILE A 9 11.54 -0.92 -0.88
N VAL A 10 11.47 -0.32 -2.08
CA VAL A 10 12.29 -0.73 -3.24
C VAL A 10 13.78 -0.54 -2.97
N VAL A 11 14.18 0.62 -2.43
CA VAL A 11 15.59 0.92 -2.14
C VAL A 11 16.13 -0.02 -1.05
N CYS A 12 15.39 -0.21 0.05
CA CYS A 12 15.78 -1.14 1.10
C CYS A 12 15.82 -2.59 0.60
N SER A 13 14.96 -2.97 -0.36
CA SER A 13 15.00 -4.31 -0.97
C SER A 13 16.27 -4.49 -1.79
N ALA A 14 16.69 -3.47 -2.54
CA ALA A 14 17.96 -3.47 -3.27
C ALA A 14 19.20 -3.55 -2.35
N LEU A 15 19.07 -3.07 -1.11
CA LEU A 15 20.10 -3.19 -0.07
C LEU A 15 20.06 -4.54 0.67
N GLY A 16 19.13 -5.44 0.34
CA GLY A 16 19.03 -6.78 0.89
C GLY A 16 18.10 -6.93 2.11
N ALA A 17 17.21 -5.97 2.38
CA ALA A 17 16.17 -6.13 3.40
C ALA A 17 14.97 -6.93 2.86
N ASP A 18 14.43 -7.84 3.67
CA ASP A 18 13.40 -8.80 3.32
C ASP A 18 12.09 -8.64 4.12
N MET A 19 12.10 -7.89 5.22
CA MET A 19 10.93 -7.65 6.08
C MET A 19 10.63 -6.16 6.28
N TYR A 20 9.36 -5.78 6.08
CA TYR A 20 8.88 -4.39 6.17
C TYR A 20 7.62 -4.27 7.02
N ASP A 21 7.72 -3.47 8.09
CA ASP A 21 6.56 -3.08 8.90
C ASP A 21 6.37 -1.57 8.90
N CYS A 22 5.14 -1.10 8.70
CA CYS A 22 4.77 0.30 8.83
C CYS A 22 3.30 0.52 9.20
N VAL A 23 3.05 1.56 9.99
CA VAL A 23 1.69 2.09 10.24
C VAL A 23 1.26 3.10 9.16
N TYR A 24 2.10 3.34 8.15
CA TYR A 24 1.85 4.30 7.09
C TYR A 24 0.50 4.08 6.37
N PRO A 25 0.16 2.88 5.86
CA PRO A 25 -1.07 2.69 5.07
C PRO A 25 -2.35 2.90 5.89
N THR A 26 -2.34 2.54 7.17
CA THR A 26 -3.49 2.70 8.07
C THR A 26 -3.59 4.13 8.60
N ARG A 27 -2.45 4.79 8.86
CA ARG A 27 -2.43 6.20 9.28
C ARG A 27 -2.94 7.12 8.18
N THR A 28 -2.48 6.94 6.93
CA THR A 28 -2.93 7.73 5.78
C THR A 28 -4.42 7.51 5.46
N ALA A 29 -4.92 6.29 5.67
CA ALA A 29 -6.33 5.98 5.51
C ALA A 29 -7.24 6.74 6.49
N ARG A 30 -6.81 6.95 7.75
CA ARG A 30 -7.56 7.76 8.72
C ARG A 30 -7.68 9.22 8.33
N PHE A 31 -6.71 9.74 7.58
CA PHE A 31 -6.75 11.09 7.01
C PHE A 31 -7.47 11.15 5.65
N GLY A 32 -8.12 10.06 5.22
CA GLY A 32 -8.90 10.02 3.98
C GLY A 32 -8.06 9.96 2.70
N THR A 33 -6.79 9.58 2.80
CA THR A 33 -5.88 9.50 1.65
C THR A 33 -5.73 8.07 1.15
N ALA A 34 -6.02 7.87 -0.14
CA ALA A 34 -5.80 6.60 -0.84
C ALA A 34 -4.42 6.63 -1.52
N LEU A 35 -3.63 5.56 -1.35
CA LEU A 35 -2.26 5.50 -1.88
C LEU A 35 -2.20 5.28 -3.40
N VAL A 36 -3.15 4.52 -3.96
CA VAL A 36 -3.21 4.22 -5.39
C VAL A 36 -4.66 4.28 -5.88
N PRO A 37 -4.95 5.00 -6.98
CA PRO A 37 -6.31 5.16 -7.50
C PRO A 37 -6.86 3.91 -8.22
N GLU A 38 -6.00 2.98 -8.63
CA GLU A 38 -6.31 1.93 -9.62
C GLU A 38 -6.99 0.68 -9.06
N VAL A 39 -7.03 0.53 -7.73
CA VAL A 39 -7.42 -0.75 -7.09
C VAL A 39 -8.93 -0.85 -6.83
N CYS A 40 -9.64 0.28 -6.69
CA CYS A 40 -11.08 0.29 -6.40
C CYS A 40 -11.90 0.24 -7.69
N LYS A 41 -12.40 -0.95 -8.07
CA LYS A 41 -13.36 -1.11 -9.18
C LYS A 41 -14.80 -0.77 -8.79
N ASN A 42 -15.13 -0.84 -7.49
CA ASN A 42 -16.51 -0.76 -7.01
C ASN A 42 -16.92 0.61 -6.46
N TYR A 43 -15.98 1.50 -6.11
CA TYR A 43 -16.25 2.76 -5.44
C TYR A 43 -15.65 3.94 -6.19
N THR A 44 -16.44 4.99 -6.39
CA THR A 44 -15.96 6.23 -6.99
C THR A 44 -15.24 7.09 -5.95
N ARG A 45 -14.29 7.92 -6.40
CA ARG A 45 -13.57 8.86 -5.53
C ARG A 45 -14.52 9.79 -4.74
N ALA A 46 -15.59 10.26 -5.39
CA ALA A 46 -16.60 11.10 -4.75
C ALA A 46 -17.36 10.36 -3.63
N TYR A 47 -17.68 9.07 -3.84
CA TYR A 47 -18.35 8.24 -2.84
C TYR A 47 -17.47 8.05 -1.60
N ILE A 48 -16.20 7.70 -1.77
CA ILE A 48 -15.24 7.51 -0.68
C ILE A 48 -15.05 8.82 0.11
N HIS A 49 -14.90 9.96 -0.58
CA HIS A 49 -14.74 11.26 0.06
C HIS A 49 -15.95 11.60 0.96
N CYS A 50 -17.17 11.38 0.47
CA CYS A 50 -18.38 11.55 1.26
C CYS A 50 -18.44 10.56 2.45
N LEU A 51 -18.02 9.30 2.27
CA LEU A 51 -18.11 8.28 3.31
C LEU A 51 -17.16 8.56 4.47
N VAL A 52 -15.94 9.02 4.20
CA VAL A 52 -14.93 9.36 5.23
C VAL A 52 -15.43 10.46 6.16
N THR A 53 -16.17 11.43 5.61
CA THR A 53 -16.71 12.55 6.41
C THR A 53 -17.95 12.19 7.23
N LYS A 54 -18.66 11.11 6.86
CA LYS A 54 -19.95 10.75 7.46
C LYS A 54 -19.82 9.61 8.47
N ASP A 55 -19.02 8.59 8.16
CA ASP A 55 -18.97 7.35 8.91
C ASP A 55 -17.54 6.83 9.11
N ALA A 56 -17.29 6.24 10.28
CA ALA A 56 -16.03 5.56 10.56
C ALA A 56 -15.74 4.41 9.58
N MET A 57 -16.79 3.83 8.97
CA MET A 57 -16.70 2.82 7.91
C MET A 57 -15.84 3.29 6.73
N GLY A 58 -15.81 4.61 6.44
CA GLY A 58 -15.01 5.16 5.35
C GLY A 58 -13.52 4.98 5.60
N SER A 59 -13.07 5.27 6.83
CA SER A 59 -11.68 5.09 7.23
C SER A 59 -11.24 3.62 7.24
N GLN A 60 -12.17 2.70 7.55
CA GLN A 60 -11.93 1.25 7.50
C GLN A 60 -11.77 0.77 6.05
N LEU A 61 -12.66 1.20 5.15
CA LEU A 61 -12.59 0.85 3.74
C LEU A 61 -11.28 1.36 3.09
N LEU A 62 -10.88 2.59 3.41
CA LEU A 62 -9.60 3.15 2.96
C LEU A 62 -8.40 2.41 3.54
N SER A 63 -8.49 1.95 4.80
CA SER A 63 -7.42 1.17 5.42
C SER A 63 -7.25 -0.17 4.71
N TYR A 64 -8.37 -0.83 4.40
CA TYR A 64 -8.39 -2.05 3.61
C TYR A 64 -7.80 -1.82 2.21
N HIS A 65 -8.19 -0.75 1.53
CA HIS A 65 -7.67 -0.38 0.21
C HIS A 65 -6.15 -0.14 0.20
N ASN A 66 -5.65 0.65 1.16
CA ASN A 66 -4.23 0.97 1.26
C ASN A 66 -3.38 -0.27 1.61
N LEU A 67 -3.87 -1.14 2.50
CA LEU A 67 -3.20 -2.41 2.82
C LEU A 67 -3.20 -3.36 1.63
N TYR A 68 -4.35 -3.52 0.97
CA TYR A 68 -4.48 -4.38 -0.21
C TYR A 68 -3.54 -3.95 -1.34
N CYS A 69 -3.25 -2.66 -1.48
CA CYS A 69 -2.30 -2.20 -2.49
C CYS A 69 -0.84 -2.50 -2.14
N MET A 70 -0.48 -2.52 -0.85
CA MET A 70 0.90 -2.75 -0.42
C MET A 70 1.32 -4.23 -0.45
N LEU A 71 0.40 -5.15 -0.15
CA LEU A 71 0.66 -6.59 -0.15
C LEU A 71 1.19 -7.15 -1.49
N PRO A 72 0.55 -6.90 -2.65
CA PRO A 72 1.04 -7.39 -3.93
C PRO A 72 2.27 -6.62 -4.43
N LEU A 73 2.52 -5.41 -3.90
CA LEU A 73 3.71 -4.64 -4.26
C LEU A 73 4.97 -5.31 -3.71
N GLN A 74 4.92 -5.81 -2.48
CA GLN A 74 6.02 -6.55 -1.85
C GLN A 74 6.30 -7.88 -2.57
N THR A 75 5.26 -8.64 -2.92
CA THR A 75 5.44 -9.92 -3.62
C THR A 75 6.01 -9.73 -5.03
N LYS A 76 5.59 -8.67 -5.73
CA LYS A 76 6.16 -8.32 -7.05
C LYS A 76 7.64 -7.96 -6.95
N ILE A 77 8.04 -7.16 -5.97
CA ILE A 77 9.44 -6.78 -5.77
C ILE A 77 10.30 -8.03 -5.53
N ILE A 78 9.89 -8.90 -4.59
CA ILE A 78 10.61 -10.13 -4.27
C ILE A 78 10.68 -11.07 -5.48
N ALA A 79 9.59 -11.22 -6.23
CA ALA A 79 9.56 -12.03 -7.45
C ALA A 79 10.52 -11.47 -8.52
N SER A 80 10.56 -10.15 -8.72
CA SER A 80 11.48 -9.51 -9.67
C SER A 80 12.96 -9.71 -9.30
N PHE A 81 13.30 -9.72 -8.00
CA PHE A 81 14.66 -10.05 -7.55
C PHE A 81 15.03 -11.52 -7.81
N CYS A 82 14.09 -12.44 -7.63
CA CYS A 82 14.31 -13.85 -7.93
C CYS A 82 14.59 -14.06 -9.43
N GLU A 83 13.82 -13.41 -10.33
CA GLU A 83 14.10 -13.44 -11.76
C GLU A 83 15.47 -12.83 -12.12
N PHE A 84 15.89 -11.77 -11.43
CA PHE A 84 17.23 -11.19 -11.61
C PHE A 84 18.36 -12.17 -11.22
N CYS A 85 18.17 -12.96 -10.17
CA CYS A 85 19.10 -14.04 -9.79
C CYS A 85 19.11 -15.22 -10.78
N TYR A 86 18.06 -15.43 -11.58
CA TYR A 86 18.03 -16.46 -12.62
C TYR A 86 18.65 -16.01 -13.95
N ILE A 87 18.82 -14.69 -14.15
CA ILE A 87 19.39 -14.09 -15.36
C ILE A 87 20.91 -13.85 -15.24
N LEU A 88 21.44 -13.81 -14.00
CA LEU A 88 22.87 -13.76 -13.66
C LEU A 88 23.43 -15.17 -13.42
#